data_AF-A0A8I2K1F8-F1
#
_entry.id   AF-A0A8I2K1F8-F1
#
_cell.length_a   1.000
_cell.length_b   1.000
_cell.length_c   1.000
_cell.angle_alpha   90.00
_cell.angle_beta   90.00
_cell.angle_gamma   90.00
#
_symmetry.space_group_name_H-M   'P 1'
#
loop_
_entity.id
_entity.type
_entity.pdbx_description
1 polymer ?
#
loop_
_entity_poly.entity_id
_entity_poly.type
_entity_poly.pdbx_seq_one_letter_code
_entity_poly.pdbx_strand_id
1 'polypeptide(L)'
;MTVLLKQAFEKISELPETLQDEIAKELLADIEAEARWEKISEHVKKLVEEGRIMEARNILSTIPSGVSTALNNWQKALYEPKVKFEKFATGGESREDVLWLQNNSEMYKGKWIALKNGILYGSHESRIELRRSLKQAGKLAGTMFFRIEN
;
A
#
# COMPACT_ATOMS: atom_id res chain seq x y z
N MET A 1 -8.41 21.88 33.38
CA MET A 1 -9.86 21.92 33.09
C MET A 1 -10.14 23.15 32.24
N THR A 2 -10.81 23.01 31.10
CA THR A 2 -11.04 24.14 30.18
C THR A 2 -12.15 25.06 30.70
N VAL A 3 -12.14 26.33 30.26
CA VAL A 3 -13.17 27.32 30.65
C VAL A 3 -14.59 26.86 30.26
N LEU A 4 -14.72 26.20 29.10
CA LEU A 4 -15.98 25.65 28.61
C LEU A 4 -16.51 24.51 29.47
N LEU A 5 -15.64 23.60 29.93
CA LEU A 5 -16.02 22.52 30.84
C LEU A 5 -16.51 23.08 32.18
N LYS A 6 -15.83 24.11 32.71
CA LYS A 6 -16.24 24.77 33.95
C LYS A 6 -17.64 25.39 33.83
N GLN A 7 -17.91 26.09 32.73
CA GLN A 7 -19.23 26.69 32.46
C GLN A 7 -20.31 25.62 32.27
N ALA A 8 -19.98 24.48 31.66
CA ALA A 8 -20.91 23.36 31.50
C ALA A 8 -21.29 22.77 32.88
N PHE A 9 -20.32 22.53 33.76
CA PHE A 9 -20.58 22.04 35.13
C PHE A 9 -21.40 23.03 35.97
N GLU A 10 -21.12 24.34 35.88
CA GLU A 10 -21.90 25.37 36.56
C GLU A 10 -23.36 25.36 36.09
N LYS A 11 -23.62 25.29 34.78
CA LYS A 11 -24.99 25.19 34.24
C LYS A 11 -25.70 23.89 34.60
N ILE A 12 -24.98 22.76 34.66
CA ILE A 12 -25.55 21.47 35.08
C ILE A 12 -26.00 21.53 36.55
N SER A 13 -25.26 22.25 37.41
CA SER A 13 -25.63 22.40 38.83
C SER A 13 -26.93 23.19 39.07
N GLU A 14 -27.40 23.93 38.08
CA GLU A 14 -28.67 24.67 38.11
C GLU A 14 -29.88 23.80 37.69
N LEU A 15 -29.64 22.58 37.18
CA LEU A 15 -30.71 21.67 36.74
C LEU A 15 -31.33 20.89 37.92
N PRO A 16 -32.53 20.33 37.79
CA PRO A 16 -33.10 19.38 38.74
C PRO A 16 -32.17 18.18 39.01
N GLU A 17 -32.09 17.70 40.27
CA GLU A 17 -31.22 16.56 40.66
C GLU A 17 -31.41 15.33 39.77
N THR A 18 -32.64 15.05 39.34
CA THR A 18 -32.92 13.91 38.44
C THR A 18 -32.21 14.01 37.10
N LEU A 19 -32.10 15.22 36.55
CA LEU A 19 -31.38 15.47 35.29
C LEU A 19 -29.87 15.53 35.52
N GLN A 20 -29.41 16.03 36.68
CA GLN A 20 -28.00 15.97 37.05
C GLN A 20 -27.51 14.52 37.15
N ASP A 21 -28.30 13.65 37.79
CA ASP A 21 -27.99 12.23 37.93
C ASP A 21 -27.97 11.49 36.59
N GLU A 22 -28.88 11.82 35.67
CA GLU A 22 -28.88 11.26 34.31
C GLU A 22 -27.64 11.68 33.53
N ILE A 23 -27.29 12.97 33.56
CA ILE A 23 -26.09 13.49 32.88
C ILE A 23 -24.81 12.89 33.51
N ALA A 24 -24.75 12.77 34.83
CA ALA A 24 -23.62 12.15 35.51
C ALA A 24 -23.44 10.68 35.12
N LYS A 25 -24.53 9.92 35.00
CA LYS A 25 -24.50 8.53 34.52
C LYS A 25 -24.01 8.43 33.08
N GLU A 26 -24.48 9.31 32.20
CA GLU A 26 -24.07 9.34 30.80
C GLU A 26 -22.58 9.68 30.66
N LEU A 27 -22.11 10.72 31.36
CA LEU A 27 -20.69 11.10 31.36
C LEU A 27 -19.79 10.00 31.96
N LEU A 28 -20.23 9.32 33.03
CA LEU A 28 -19.48 8.21 33.59
C LEU A 28 -19.40 7.03 32.61
N ALA A 29 -20.49 6.72 31.91
CA ALA A 29 -20.49 5.67 30.90
C ALA A 29 -19.54 5.99 29.73
N ASP A 30 -19.47 7.24 29.30
CA ASP A 30 -18.55 7.69 28.25
C ASP A 30 -17.08 7.61 28.71
N ILE A 31 -16.78 8.05 29.92
CA ILE A 31 -15.43 7.96 30.51
C ILE A 31 -15.00 6.51 30.66
N GLU A 32 -15.89 5.64 31.14
CA GLU A 32 -15.61 4.20 31.25
C GLU A 32 -15.39 3.55 29.88
N ALA A 33 -16.16 3.95 28.86
CA ALA A 33 -15.97 3.51 27.49
C ALA A 33 -14.59 3.93 26.95
N GLU A 34 -14.17 5.18 27.17
CA GLU A 34 -12.84 5.66 26.79
C GLU A 34 -11.73 4.89 27.53
N ALA A 35 -11.85 4.73 28.85
CA ALA A 35 -10.88 4.02 29.68
C ALA A 35 -10.72 2.54 29.28
N ARG A 36 -11.81 1.92 28.79
CA ARG A 36 -11.77 0.55 28.24
C ARG A 36 -10.84 0.46 27.02
N TRP A 37 -10.88 1.44 26.12
CA TRP A 37 -10.04 1.42 24.92
C TRP A 37 -8.56 1.61 25.25
N GLU A 38 -8.24 2.42 26.25
CA GLU A 38 -6.87 2.61 26.71
C GLU A 38 -6.28 1.30 27.26
N LYS A 39 -7.04 0.59 28.11
CA LYS A 39 -6.64 -0.73 28.62
C LYS A 39 -6.39 -1.75 27.52
N ILE A 40 -7.22 -1.74 26.47
CA ILE A 40 -7.03 -2.63 25.32
C ILE A 40 -5.76 -2.26 24.55
N SER A 41 -5.47 -0.96 24.39
CA SER A 41 -4.24 -0.49 23.74
C SER A 41 -2.99 -0.93 24.50
N GLU A 42 -2.99 -0.81 25.83
CA GLU A 42 -1.89 -1.32 26.68
C GLU A 42 -1.73 -2.84 26.57
N HIS A 43 -2.85 -3.57 26.55
CA HIS A 43 -2.81 -5.02 26.40
C HIS A 43 -2.24 -5.45 25.04
N VAL A 44 -2.64 -4.78 23.96
CA VAL A 44 -2.08 -4.99 22.61
C VAL A 44 -0.60 -4.69 22.59
N LYS A 45 -0.15 -3.59 23.21
CA LYS A 45 1.27 -3.25 23.32
C LYS A 45 2.05 -4.39 24.00
N LYS A 46 1.54 -4.92 25.12
CA LYS A 46 2.17 -6.03 25.83
C LYS A 46 2.27 -7.30 24.97
N LEU A 47 1.20 -7.65 24.24
CA LEU A 47 1.22 -8.80 23.33
C LEU A 47 2.25 -8.64 22.20
N VAL A 48 2.44 -7.41 21.71
CA VAL A 48 3.46 -7.12 20.69
C VAL A 48 4.87 -7.24 21.27
N GLU A 49 5.11 -6.71 22.46
CA GLU A 49 6.41 -6.83 23.17
C GLU A 49 6.77 -8.29 23.49
N GLU A 50 5.76 -9.13 23.77
CA GLU A 50 5.92 -10.57 23.98
C GLU A 50 6.03 -11.39 22.67
N GLY A 51 5.97 -10.73 21.50
CA GLY A 51 6.04 -11.40 20.19
C GLY A 51 4.77 -12.14 19.77
N ARG A 52 3.66 -11.98 20.51
CA ARG A 52 2.35 -12.62 20.26
C ARG A 52 1.51 -11.83 19.25
N ILE A 53 2.07 -11.62 18.06
CA ILE A 53 1.51 -10.75 17.02
C ILE A 53 0.14 -11.21 16.53
N MET A 54 -0.09 -12.52 16.40
CA MET A 54 -1.37 -13.07 15.93
C MET A 54 -2.52 -12.78 16.89
N GLU A 55 -2.26 -12.83 18.19
CA GLU A 55 -3.26 -12.54 19.21
C GLU A 55 -3.59 -11.05 19.26
N ALA A 56 -2.55 -10.20 19.17
CA ALA A 56 -2.73 -8.76 19.05
C ALA A 56 -3.61 -8.40 17.83
N ARG A 57 -3.37 -9.05 16.68
CA ARG A 57 -4.21 -8.87 15.48
C ARG A 57 -5.64 -9.34 15.67
N ASN A 58 -5.84 -10.49 16.29
CA ASN A 58 -7.18 -11.03 16.53
C ASN A 58 -8.01 -10.05 17.37
N ILE A 59 -7.43 -9.53 18.46
CA ILE A 59 -8.08 -8.51 19.29
C ILE A 59 -8.43 -7.27 18.47
N LEU A 60 -7.47 -6.72 17.72
CA LEU A 60 -7.68 -5.52 16.91
C LEU A 60 -8.71 -5.69 15.78
N SER A 61 -8.91 -6.93 15.28
CA SER A 61 -9.89 -7.22 14.23
C SER A 61 -11.35 -7.15 14.70
N THR A 62 -11.58 -7.33 16.01
CA THR A 62 -12.92 -7.25 16.61
C THR A 62 -13.34 -5.82 16.96
N ILE A 63 -12.40 -4.87 16.91
CA ILE A 63 -12.61 -3.50 17.35
C ILE A 63 -12.96 -2.62 16.15
N PRO A 64 -14.07 -1.85 16.19
CA PRO A 64 -14.40 -0.89 15.15
C PRO A 64 -13.25 0.10 14.91
N SER A 65 -13.04 0.53 13.67
CA SER A 65 -12.11 1.63 13.40
C SER A 65 -12.69 2.95 13.89
N GLY A 66 -11.87 3.82 14.49
CA GLY A 66 -12.30 5.18 14.90
C GLY A 66 -12.65 5.35 16.37
N VAL A 67 -12.62 4.30 17.19
CA VAL A 67 -12.93 4.39 18.64
C VAL A 67 -11.79 4.96 19.47
N SER A 68 -10.53 4.75 19.05
CA SER A 68 -9.35 5.33 19.72
C SER A 68 -8.23 5.55 18.72
N THR A 69 -7.53 6.68 18.85
CA THR A 69 -6.36 7.02 18.02
C THR A 69 -5.22 6.02 18.22
N ALA A 70 -5.00 5.58 19.46
CA ALA A 70 -3.96 4.61 19.80
C ALA A 70 -4.24 3.24 19.17
N LEU A 71 -5.48 2.75 19.26
CA LEU A 71 -5.89 1.48 18.64
C LEU A 71 -5.84 1.54 17.11
N ASN A 72 -6.21 2.67 16.51
CA ASN A 72 -6.08 2.85 15.06
C ASN A 72 -4.61 2.79 14.60
N ASN A 73 -3.68 3.32 15.40
CA ASN A 73 -2.24 3.23 15.10
C ASN A 73 -1.76 1.77 15.16
N TRP A 74 -2.20 1.01 16.17
CA TRP A 74 -1.93 -0.42 16.26
C TRP A 74 -2.53 -1.21 15.09
N GLN A 75 -3.77 -0.92 14.69
CA GLN A 75 -4.41 -1.53 13.52
C GLN A 75 -3.60 -1.29 12.24
N LYS A 76 -3.03 -0.09 12.06
CA LYS A 76 -2.16 0.22 10.93
C LYS A 76 -0.82 -0.50 11.01
N ALA A 77 -0.17 -0.49 12.17
CA ALA A 77 1.15 -1.08 12.36
C ALA A 77 1.13 -2.62 12.23
N LEU A 78 0.06 -3.25 12.72
CA LEU A 78 -0.12 -4.69 12.69
C LEU A 78 -0.93 -5.16 11.48
N TYR A 79 -1.34 -4.26 10.58
CA TYR A 79 -2.04 -4.62 9.37
C TYR A 79 -1.22 -5.62 8.56
N GLU A 80 -1.86 -6.68 8.06
CA GLU A 80 -1.18 -7.61 7.18
C GLU A 80 -0.68 -6.88 5.93
N PRO A 81 0.61 -7.01 5.57
CA PRO A 81 1.11 -6.45 4.34
C PRO A 81 0.36 -7.11 3.19
N LYS A 82 -0.58 -6.37 2.62
CA LYS A 82 -1.24 -6.76 1.36
C LYS A 82 -0.20 -6.60 0.28
N VAL A 83 0.49 -7.70 -0.04
CA VAL A 83 1.30 -7.80 -1.24
C VAL A 83 0.32 -7.69 -2.41
N LYS A 84 0.20 -6.48 -2.94
CA LYS A 84 -0.35 -6.30 -4.27
C LYS A 84 0.70 -6.90 -5.19
N PHE A 85 0.43 -8.09 -5.71
CA PHE A 85 1.04 -8.49 -6.96
C PHE A 85 0.53 -7.48 -7.99
N GLU A 86 1.26 -6.37 -8.16
CA GLU A 86 1.12 -5.60 -9.38
C GLU A 86 1.29 -6.60 -10.51
N LYS A 87 0.31 -6.61 -11.41
CA LYS A 87 0.39 -7.36 -12.66
C LYS A 87 1.79 -7.10 -13.18
N PHE A 88 2.58 -8.18 -13.31
CA PHE A 88 3.88 -8.12 -13.95
C PHE A 88 3.72 -7.19 -15.15
N ALA A 89 4.45 -6.06 -15.14
CA ALA A 89 4.67 -5.34 -16.38
C ALA A 89 5.09 -6.42 -17.36
N THR A 90 4.33 -6.61 -18.44
CA THR A 90 4.48 -7.71 -19.40
C THR A 90 5.83 -7.61 -20.11
N GLY A 91 6.92 -7.87 -19.39
CA GLY A 91 8.21 -8.29 -19.91
C GLY A 91 8.13 -9.80 -20.05
N GLY A 92 7.24 -10.24 -20.95
CA GLY A 92 7.17 -11.63 -21.34
C GLY A 92 8.51 -12.02 -21.97
N GLU A 93 9.19 -12.91 -21.29
CA GLU A 93 10.10 -13.92 -21.85
C GLU A 93 11.20 -13.42 -22.79
N SER A 94 12.24 -12.84 -22.20
CA SER A 94 13.55 -12.62 -22.81
C SER A 94 14.19 -13.87 -23.44
N ARG A 95 13.67 -15.08 -23.19
CA ARG A 95 14.26 -16.32 -23.70
C ARG A 95 14.15 -16.43 -25.22
N GLU A 96 13.03 -16.00 -25.81
CA GLU A 96 12.80 -16.07 -27.25
C GLU A 96 13.66 -15.05 -28.00
N ASP A 97 13.77 -13.83 -27.46
CA ASP A 97 14.65 -12.79 -28.00
C ASP A 97 16.13 -13.21 -27.91
N VAL A 98 16.53 -13.86 -26.81
CA VAL A 98 17.90 -14.38 -26.64
C VAL A 98 18.20 -15.53 -27.61
N LEU A 99 17.26 -16.46 -27.81
CA LEU A 99 17.41 -17.55 -28.79
C LEU A 99 17.50 -17.00 -30.22
N TRP A 100 16.69 -16.00 -30.56
CA TRP A 100 16.77 -15.34 -31.86
C TRP A 100 18.15 -14.70 -32.07
N LEU A 101 18.64 -13.98 -31.06
CA LEU A 101 19.96 -13.35 -31.06
C LEU A 101 21.07 -14.37 -31.27
N GLN A 102 21.04 -15.50 -30.56
CA GLN A 102 22.05 -16.55 -30.70
C GLN A 102 22.10 -17.12 -32.13
N ASN A 103 20.93 -17.29 -32.77
CA ASN A 103 20.85 -17.88 -34.10
C ASN A 103 21.08 -16.90 -35.26
N ASN A 104 20.84 -15.60 -35.07
CA ASN A 104 20.80 -14.62 -36.16
C ASN A 104 21.76 -13.44 -36.01
N SER A 105 22.41 -13.27 -34.84
CA SER A 105 23.26 -12.09 -34.56
C SER A 105 24.37 -11.86 -35.58
N GLU A 106 24.96 -12.91 -36.16
CA GLU A 106 26.04 -12.78 -37.14
C GLU A 106 25.66 -11.91 -38.35
N MET A 107 24.41 -11.97 -38.81
CA MET A 107 23.94 -11.20 -39.97
C MET A 107 23.69 -9.72 -39.67
N TYR A 108 23.65 -9.33 -38.39
CA TYR A 108 23.29 -7.99 -37.93
C TYR A 108 24.41 -7.28 -37.17
N LYS A 109 25.65 -7.78 -37.25
CA LYS A 109 26.84 -7.14 -36.67
C LYS A 109 26.91 -5.66 -37.05
N GLY A 110 27.17 -4.82 -36.04
CA GLY A 110 27.24 -3.36 -36.19
C GLY A 110 25.88 -2.65 -36.30
N LYS A 111 24.76 -3.37 -36.33
CA LYS A 111 23.40 -2.79 -36.43
C LYS A 111 22.65 -2.87 -35.10
N TRP A 112 21.73 -1.93 -34.92
CA TRP A 112 20.65 -2.04 -33.95
C TRP A 112 19.55 -2.91 -34.51
N ILE A 113 19.02 -3.80 -33.68
CA ILE A 113 17.86 -4.62 -34.01
C ILE A 113 16.72 -4.33 -33.02
N ALA A 114 15.50 -4.49 -33.48
CA ALA A 114 14.30 -4.37 -32.68
C ALA A 114 13.59 -5.71 -32.65
N LEU A 115 13.47 -6.28 -31.45
CA LEU A 115 12.88 -7.59 -31.22
C LEU A 115 11.72 -7.50 -30.22
N LYS A 116 10.76 -8.40 -30.36
CA LYS A 116 9.74 -8.65 -29.36
C LYS A 116 9.25 -10.08 -29.52
N ASN A 117 9.40 -10.88 -28.47
CA ASN A 117 8.99 -12.28 -28.41
C ASN A 117 9.57 -13.13 -29.57
N GLY A 118 10.87 -12.99 -29.84
CA GLY A 118 11.59 -13.72 -30.89
C GLY A 118 11.32 -13.25 -32.32
N ILE A 119 10.55 -12.17 -32.52
CA ILE A 119 10.21 -11.63 -33.85
C ILE A 119 11.03 -10.37 -34.13
N LEU A 120 11.73 -10.34 -35.28
CA LEU A 120 12.44 -9.16 -35.77
C LEU A 120 11.45 -8.14 -36.36
N TYR A 121 11.40 -6.97 -35.74
CA TYR A 121 10.61 -5.82 -36.20
C TYR A 121 11.39 -4.90 -37.13
N GLY A 122 12.73 -4.94 -37.07
CA GLY A 122 13.60 -4.23 -38.00
C GLY A 122 15.04 -4.16 -37.52
N SER A 123 15.94 -3.76 -38.42
CA SER A 123 17.35 -3.51 -38.12
C SER A 123 17.82 -2.23 -38.79
N HIS A 124 18.65 -1.43 -38.12
CA HIS A 124 19.24 -0.21 -38.66
C HIS A 124 20.60 0.10 -38.02
N GLU A 125 21.50 0.78 -38.71
CA GLU A 125 22.78 1.24 -38.12
C GLU A 125 22.56 2.29 -37.02
N SER A 126 21.46 3.04 -37.12
CA SER A 126 21.06 4.09 -36.18
C SER A 126 19.83 3.69 -35.37
N ARG A 127 19.97 3.65 -34.05
CA ARG A 127 18.85 3.42 -33.11
C ARG A 127 17.73 4.44 -33.29
N ILE A 128 18.07 5.68 -33.64
CA ILE A 128 17.11 6.78 -33.77
C ILE A 128 16.19 6.54 -34.97
N GLU A 129 16.76 6.12 -36.10
CA GLU A 129 16.01 5.84 -37.32
C GLU A 129 15.17 4.58 -37.17
N LEU A 130 15.71 3.53 -36.54
CA LEU A 130 14.95 2.32 -36.20
C LEU A 130 13.76 2.64 -35.28
N ARG A 131 13.97 3.48 -34.26
CA ARG A 131 12.89 3.90 -33.36
C ARG A 131 11.84 4.73 -34.11
N ARG A 132 12.27 5.62 -35.01
CA ARG A 132 11.38 6.47 -35.81
C ARG A 132 10.52 5.63 -36.75
N SER A 133 11.11 4.66 -37.46
CA SER A 133 10.38 3.77 -38.36
C SER A 133 9.37 2.90 -37.60
N LEU A 134 9.74 2.38 -36.43
CA LEU A 134 8.83 1.59 -35.59
C LEU A 134 7.71 2.43 -34.96
N LYS A 135 7.99 3.69 -34.63
CA LYS A 135 6.94 4.62 -34.18
C LYS A 135 5.94 4.92 -35.29
N GLN A 136 6.41 5.13 -36.53
CA GLN A 136 5.55 5.31 -37.69
C GLN A 136 4.73 4.05 -38.01
N ALA A 137 5.30 2.87 -37.80
CA ALA A 137 4.62 1.60 -38.02
C ALA A 137 3.67 1.18 -36.86
N GLY A 138 3.60 1.95 -35.76
CA GLY A 138 2.82 1.59 -34.58
C GLY A 138 3.36 0.39 -33.77
N LYS A 139 4.59 -0.05 -34.05
CA LYS A 139 5.21 -1.25 -33.47
C LYS A 139 6.22 -0.94 -32.36
N LEU A 140 6.02 0.18 -31.64
CA LEU A 140 6.94 0.64 -30.60
C LEU A 140 6.65 0.00 -29.23
N ALA A 141 5.40 -0.38 -28.96
CA ALA A 141 4.96 -0.84 -27.65
C ALA A 141 5.48 -2.27 -27.35
N GLY A 142 6.34 -2.37 -26.34
CA GLY A 142 6.91 -3.64 -25.88
C GLY A 142 8.06 -4.18 -26.74
N THR A 143 8.65 -3.34 -27.60
CA THR A 143 9.77 -3.74 -28.45
C THR A 143 11.11 -3.41 -27.79
N MET A 144 11.97 -4.42 -27.69
CA MET A 144 13.32 -4.35 -27.14
C MET A 144 14.31 -3.97 -28.25
N PHE A 145 15.31 -3.18 -27.91
CA PHE A 145 16.35 -2.75 -28.86
C PHE A 145 17.70 -3.29 -28.42
N PHE A 146 18.34 -4.07 -29.27
CA PHE A 146 19.65 -4.65 -29.01
C PHE A 146 20.66 -4.10 -30.02
N ARG A 147 21.88 -3.83 -29.57
CA ARG A 147 23.00 -3.51 -30.44
C ARG A 147 23.84 -4.77 -30.58
N ILE A 148 24.09 -5.19 -31.82
CA ILE A 148 24.99 -6.30 -32.08
C ILE A 148 26.40 -5.73 -32.24
N GLU A 149 27.28 -6.13 -31.33
CA GLU A 149 28.70 -5.78 -31.41
C GLU A 149 29.35 -6.45 -32.61
N ASN A 150 30.42 -5.83 -33.11
CA ASN A 150 31.12 -6.27 -34.31
C ASN A 150 32.03 -7.46 -34.00
#